data_AF-A0A355GBR4-F1
#
_entry.id   AF-A0A355GBR4-F1
#
_cell.length_a   1.000
_cell.length_b   1.000
_cell.length_c   1.000
_cell.angle_alpha   90.00
_cell.angle_beta   90.00
_cell.angle_gamma   90.00
#
_symmetry.space_group_name_H-M   'P 1'
#
loop_
_entity.id
_entity.type
_entity.pdbx_description
1 polymer ?
#
loop_
_entity_poly.entity_id
_entity_poly.type
_entity_poly.pdbx_seq_one_letter_code
_entity_poly.pdbx_strand_id
1 'polypeptide(L)'
;MSVDAAVVPYGWSGELLSSPKIVALLPVKDFLNRQQWTYSLPDPSGTPECSDWWGILTGSPNLQPALLQARTFRAMKLYTAALRVLHPLLQHYPTPEVRREFILCQKELAYQEKLDLGLPTPSSLRRIVLRQIENNSNDDLTQAGPMLNVTVSPLRTSHSIERAIQHYIHGDWEAALSELSNSDSESLYAKAQIQLESGNPDAAAETFRELIRLHPDDQLAGPSQNMLDSLQ
;
A
#
# COMPACT_ATOMS: atom_id res chain seq x y z
N MET A 1 -6.85 -19.71 0.45
CA MET A 1 -8.00 -19.01 -0.17
C MET A 1 -7.46 -18.28 -1.38
N SER A 2 -7.88 -18.63 -2.59
CA SER A 2 -7.55 -17.85 -3.79
C SER A 2 -8.59 -16.75 -3.96
N VAL A 3 -8.16 -15.53 -4.25
CA VAL A 3 -9.04 -14.38 -4.54
C VAL A 3 -8.83 -14.02 -6.01
N ASP A 4 -9.34 -14.89 -6.89
CA ASP A 4 -9.08 -14.80 -8.34
C ASP A 4 -10.07 -13.90 -9.11
N ALA A 5 -11.05 -13.30 -8.44
CA ALA A 5 -11.92 -12.32 -9.07
C ALA A 5 -12.45 -11.32 -8.05
N ALA A 6 -12.22 -10.03 -8.31
CA ALA A 6 -12.91 -8.98 -7.59
C ALA A 6 -14.36 -8.92 -8.08
N VAL A 7 -15.24 -9.72 -7.47
CA VAL A 7 -16.69 -9.51 -7.62
C VAL A 7 -17.08 -8.40 -6.67
N VAL A 8 -17.26 -7.18 -7.18
CA VAL A 8 -17.88 -6.09 -6.42
C VAL A 8 -19.38 -6.34 -6.41
N PRO A 9 -20.01 -6.72 -5.29
CA PRO A 9 -21.46 -6.72 -5.26
C PRO A 9 -21.94 -5.28 -5.33
N TYR A 10 -22.65 -4.96 -6.41
CA TYR A 10 -23.35 -3.70 -6.55
C TYR A 10 -24.70 -3.81 -5.84
N GLY A 11 -25.02 -2.84 -4.98
CA GLY A 11 -26.30 -2.75 -4.28
C GLY A 11 -26.65 -1.30 -3.99
N TRP A 12 -27.94 -0.95 -4.07
CA TRP A 12 -28.42 0.41 -3.79
C TRP A 12 -28.66 0.61 -2.30
N SER A 13 -28.41 1.83 -1.78
CA SER A 13 -28.71 2.13 -0.38
C SER A 13 -30.22 2.04 -0.13
N GLY A 14 -30.64 1.20 0.82
CA GLY A 14 -32.06 0.93 1.12
C GLY A 14 -32.56 -0.42 0.62
N GLU A 15 -31.74 -1.18 -0.12
CA GLU A 15 -32.09 -2.53 -0.57
C GLU A 15 -31.76 -3.58 0.49
N LEU A 16 -32.79 -4.07 1.19
CA LEU A 16 -32.70 -5.08 2.26
C LEU A 16 -32.06 -6.41 1.84
N LEU A 17 -32.10 -6.76 0.55
CA LEU A 17 -31.53 -8.00 0.02
C LEU A 17 -30.00 -7.93 -0.18
N SER A 18 -29.47 -6.72 -0.31
CA SER A 18 -28.06 -6.45 -0.57
C SER A 18 -27.27 -6.33 0.73
N SER A 19 -27.93 -5.91 1.83
CA SER A 19 -27.31 -5.70 3.15
C SER A 19 -26.61 -6.95 3.72
N PRO A 20 -27.17 -8.17 3.68
CA PRO A 20 -26.49 -9.35 4.20
C PRO A 20 -25.21 -9.68 3.44
N LYS A 21 -25.19 -9.48 2.11
CA LYS A 21 -24.00 -9.70 1.29
C LYS A 21 -22.91 -8.66 1.55
N ILE A 22 -23.28 -7.40 1.78
CA ILE A 22 -22.35 -6.33 2.16
C ILE A 22 -21.73 -6.63 3.53
N VAL A 23 -22.54 -7.01 4.52
CA VAL A 23 -22.05 -7.37 5.86
C VAL A 23 -21.12 -8.58 5.81
N ALA A 24 -21.45 -9.59 5.00
CA ALA A 24 -20.61 -10.78 4.81
C ALA A 24 -19.23 -10.46 4.20
N LEU A 25 -19.07 -9.33 3.50
CA LEU A 25 -17.79 -8.91 2.93
C LEU A 25 -16.92 -8.07 3.87
N LEU A 26 -17.45 -7.56 4.99
CA LEU A 26 -16.65 -6.78 5.94
C LEU A 26 -15.47 -7.59 6.52
N PRO A 27 -15.64 -8.84 6.97
CA PRO A 27 -14.51 -9.64 7.44
C PRO A 27 -13.49 -9.93 6.33
N VAL A 28 -13.95 -10.08 5.09
CA VAL A 28 -13.08 -10.31 3.93
C VAL A 28 -12.26 -9.06 3.62
N LYS A 29 -12.85 -7.88 3.77
CA LYS A 29 -12.16 -6.59 3.62
C LYS A 29 -11.00 -6.46 4.63
N ASP A 30 -11.26 -6.77 5.89
CA ASP A 30 -10.25 -6.71 6.95
C ASP A 30 -9.15 -7.75 6.72
N PHE A 31 -9.51 -8.97 6.32
CA PHE A 31 -8.55 -10.00 5.92
C PHE A 31 -7.63 -9.52 4.79
N LEU A 32 -8.22 -9.00 3.71
CA LEU A 32 -7.46 -8.55 2.54
C LEU A 32 -6.52 -7.39 2.86
N ASN A 33 -6.87 -6.51 3.80
CA ASN A 33 -6.03 -5.35 4.06
C ASN A 33 -4.98 -5.60 5.15
N ARG A 34 -5.28 -6.47 6.13
CA ARG A 34 -4.50 -6.54 7.37
C ARG A 34 -3.89 -7.90 7.66
N GLN A 35 -4.48 -8.99 7.17
CA GLN A 35 -4.02 -10.34 7.50
C GLN A 35 -2.88 -10.80 6.58
N GLN A 36 -2.21 -11.89 6.96
CA GLN A 36 -1.09 -12.43 6.21
C GLN A 36 -1.58 -13.11 4.92
N TRP A 37 -1.22 -12.52 3.78
CA TRP A 37 -1.38 -13.13 2.46
C TRP A 37 -0.44 -12.48 1.45
N THR A 38 -0.12 -13.22 0.39
CA THR A 38 0.77 -12.78 -0.69
C THR A 38 0.06 -12.91 -2.03
N TYR A 39 0.39 -12.01 -2.96
CA TYR A 39 -0.10 -12.09 -4.32
C TYR A 39 0.81 -13.01 -5.14
N SER A 40 0.23 -14.02 -5.78
CA SER A 40 0.93 -14.85 -6.76
C SER A 40 0.80 -14.22 -8.15
N LEU A 41 1.91 -14.10 -8.87
CA LEU A 41 1.88 -13.63 -10.25
C LEU A 41 1.02 -14.56 -11.12
N PRO A 42 0.31 -14.01 -12.13
CA PRO A 42 -0.46 -14.80 -13.06
C PRO A 42 0.45 -15.75 -13.85
N ASP A 43 0.07 -17.03 -13.90
CA ASP A 43 0.75 -18.03 -14.71
C ASP A 43 0.41 -17.80 -16.20
N PRO A 44 1.40 -17.74 -17.11
CA PRO A 44 1.15 -17.60 -18.55
C PRO A 44 0.25 -18.70 -19.13
N SER A 45 0.23 -19.89 -18.53
CA SER A 45 -0.62 -20.99 -18.98
C SER A 45 -2.07 -20.91 -18.45
N GLY A 46 -2.33 -19.96 -17.53
CA GLY A 46 -3.56 -19.88 -16.76
C GLY A 46 -3.57 -20.81 -15.55
N THR A 47 -4.64 -20.74 -14.76
CA THR A 47 -4.91 -21.70 -13.69
C THR A 47 -5.83 -22.82 -14.22
N PRO A 48 -5.97 -23.97 -13.53
CA PRO A 48 -6.92 -25.02 -13.93
C PRO A 48 -8.36 -24.52 -14.10
N GLU A 49 -8.70 -23.39 -13.46
CA GLU A 49 -10.02 -22.77 -13.45
C GLU A 49 -10.17 -21.67 -14.51
N CYS A 50 -9.06 -21.16 -15.08
CA CYS A 50 -9.07 -20.04 -16.02
C CYS A 50 -7.92 -20.17 -17.04
N SER A 51 -8.22 -20.53 -18.29
CA SER A 51 -7.21 -20.63 -19.35
C SER A 51 -6.82 -19.24 -19.87
N ASP A 52 -5.53 -18.88 -19.78
CA ASP A 52 -5.01 -17.65 -20.36
C ASP A 52 -4.52 -17.89 -21.80
N TRP A 53 -5.41 -17.66 -22.77
CA TRP A 53 -5.08 -17.79 -24.18
C TRP A 53 -3.98 -16.80 -24.62
N TRP A 54 -3.87 -15.66 -23.93
CA TRP A 54 -2.83 -14.68 -24.21
C TRP A 54 -1.46 -15.21 -23.83
N GLY A 55 -1.31 -15.77 -22.63
CA GLY A 55 -0.04 -16.33 -22.20
C GLY A 55 0.34 -17.62 -22.93
N ILE A 56 -0.63 -18.43 -23.36
CA ILE A 56 -0.38 -19.57 -24.27
C ILE A 56 0.21 -19.10 -25.61
N LEU A 57 -0.29 -17.98 -26.16
CA LEU A 57 0.14 -17.48 -27.47
C LEU A 57 1.42 -16.63 -27.42
N THR A 58 1.63 -15.87 -26.35
CA THR A 58 2.70 -14.87 -26.24
C THR A 58 3.84 -15.27 -25.31
N GLY A 59 3.64 -16.28 -24.45
CA GLY A 59 4.56 -16.63 -23.38
C GLY A 59 4.59 -15.62 -22.22
N SER A 60 3.72 -14.60 -22.24
CA SER A 60 3.62 -13.56 -21.21
C SER A 60 2.21 -13.55 -20.60
N PRO A 61 2.07 -13.45 -19.27
CA PRO A 61 0.74 -13.52 -18.66
C PRO A 61 -0.07 -12.26 -18.97
N ASN A 62 -1.40 -12.41 -19.10
CA ASN A 62 -2.29 -11.27 -19.21
C ASN A 62 -2.35 -10.50 -17.88
N LEU A 63 -1.86 -9.26 -17.86
CA LEU A 63 -1.84 -8.40 -16.67
C LEU A 63 -3.17 -7.70 -16.37
N GLN A 64 -4.12 -7.71 -17.31
CA GLN A 64 -5.40 -6.98 -17.18
C GLN A 64 -6.21 -7.40 -15.94
N PRO A 65 -6.37 -8.69 -15.62
CA PRO A 65 -7.09 -9.12 -14.43
C PRO A 65 -6.44 -8.60 -13.13
N ALA A 66 -5.11 -8.68 -13.05
CA ALA A 66 -4.34 -8.21 -11.89
C ALA A 66 -4.47 -6.68 -11.71
N LEU A 67 -4.38 -5.92 -12.80
CA LEU A 67 -4.61 -4.48 -12.80
C LEU A 67 -6.04 -4.11 -12.39
N LEU A 68 -7.05 -4.85 -12.88
CA LEU A 68 -8.43 -4.65 -12.51
C LEU A 68 -8.65 -4.93 -11.02
N GLN A 69 -8.03 -5.98 -10.48
CA GLN A 69 -8.07 -6.29 -9.06
C GLN A 69 -7.44 -5.17 -8.22
N ALA A 70 -6.26 -4.69 -8.58
CA ALA A 70 -5.61 -3.58 -7.89
C ALA A 70 -6.46 -2.29 -7.93
N ARG A 71 -7.06 -1.96 -9.08
CA ARG A 71 -8.01 -0.84 -9.23
C ARG A 71 -9.22 -0.99 -8.34
N THR A 72 -9.74 -2.21 -8.24
CA THR A 72 -10.92 -2.50 -7.42
C THR A 72 -10.60 -2.36 -5.94
N PHE A 73 -9.44 -2.86 -5.49
CA PHE A 73 -8.95 -2.64 -4.13
C PHE A 73 -8.78 -1.15 -3.82
N ARG A 74 -8.14 -0.38 -4.72
CA ARG A 74 -8.02 1.08 -4.59
C ARG A 74 -9.39 1.75 -4.46
N ALA A 75 -10.35 1.42 -5.34
CA ALA A 75 -11.70 1.98 -5.31
C ALA A 75 -12.45 1.66 -4.00
N MET A 76 -12.15 0.53 -3.36
CA MET A 76 -12.68 0.14 -2.05
C MET A 76 -11.89 0.71 -0.86
N LYS A 77 -10.90 1.58 -1.13
CA LYS A 77 -9.95 2.14 -0.16
C LYS A 77 -9.11 1.08 0.56
N LEU A 78 -8.85 -0.04 -0.10
CA LEU A 78 -7.97 -1.11 0.36
C LEU A 78 -6.58 -0.94 -0.22
N TYR A 79 -5.91 0.16 0.15
CA TYR A 79 -4.64 0.54 -0.47
C TYR A 79 -3.51 -0.46 -0.20
N THR A 80 -3.43 -1.04 1.00
CA THR A 80 -2.43 -2.07 1.32
C THR A 80 -2.64 -3.31 0.44
N ALA A 81 -3.88 -3.74 0.26
CA ALA A 81 -4.22 -4.85 -0.64
C ALA A 81 -3.89 -4.52 -2.10
N ALA A 82 -4.17 -3.28 -2.56
CA ALA A 82 -3.83 -2.84 -3.90
C ALA A 82 -2.31 -2.87 -4.12
N LEU A 83 -1.52 -2.38 -3.15
CA LEU A 83 -0.05 -2.37 -3.21
C LEU A 83 0.54 -3.78 -3.17
N ARG A 84 -0.04 -4.71 -2.39
CA ARG A 84 0.34 -6.14 -2.40
C ARG A 84 0.25 -6.76 -3.79
N VAL A 85 -0.73 -6.36 -4.60
CA VAL A 85 -0.86 -6.80 -6.00
C VAL A 85 0.11 -6.05 -6.91
N LEU A 86 0.25 -4.73 -6.72
CA LEU A 86 1.06 -3.88 -7.61
C LEU A 86 2.56 -4.08 -7.46
N HIS A 87 3.08 -4.41 -6.27
CA HIS A 87 4.52 -4.57 -6.03
C HIS A 87 5.15 -5.69 -6.88
N PRO A 88 4.63 -6.93 -6.87
CA PRO A 88 5.13 -7.98 -7.77
C PRO A 88 5.02 -7.60 -9.26
N LEU A 89 3.95 -6.89 -9.64
CA LEU A 89 3.78 -6.41 -11.01
C LEU A 89 4.83 -5.35 -11.38
N LEU A 90 5.18 -4.44 -10.47
CA LEU A 90 6.26 -3.47 -10.69
C LEU A 90 7.61 -4.14 -10.82
N GLN A 91 7.88 -5.18 -10.03
CA GLN A 91 9.15 -5.88 -10.04
C GLN A 91 9.35 -6.69 -11.32
N HIS A 92 8.33 -7.41 -11.78
CA HIS A 92 8.45 -8.36 -12.89
C HIS A 92 7.90 -7.85 -14.23
N TYR A 93 6.90 -6.97 -14.21
CA TYR A 93 6.20 -6.48 -15.41
C TYR A 93 5.90 -4.96 -15.34
N PRO A 94 6.92 -4.08 -15.32
CA PRO A 94 6.75 -2.65 -15.08
C PRO A 94 6.18 -1.87 -16.28
N THR A 95 4.92 -2.13 -16.65
CA THR A 95 4.25 -1.40 -17.73
C THR A 95 3.85 0.02 -17.29
N PRO A 96 3.65 0.96 -18.24
CA PRO A 96 3.15 2.31 -17.93
C PRO A 96 1.82 2.30 -17.14
N GLU A 97 0.95 1.33 -17.40
CA GLU A 97 -0.33 1.16 -16.71
C GLU A 97 -0.14 0.76 -15.25
N VAL A 98 0.74 -0.21 -14.98
CA VAL A 98 1.08 -0.63 -13.60
C VAL A 98 1.67 0.55 -12.82
N ARG A 99 2.63 1.27 -13.42
CA ARG A 99 3.24 2.46 -12.81
C ARG A 99 2.19 3.54 -12.53
N ARG A 100 1.27 3.78 -13.46
CA ARG A 100 0.19 4.75 -13.28
C ARG A 100 -0.73 4.38 -12.12
N GLU A 101 -1.18 3.12 -12.05
CA GLU A 101 -2.05 2.69 -10.94
C GLU A 101 -1.32 2.74 -9.58
N PHE A 102 -0.02 2.40 -9.56
CA PHE A 102 0.80 2.57 -8.37
C PHE A 102 0.87 4.03 -7.92
N ILE A 103 1.15 4.97 -8.83
CA ILE A 103 1.19 6.41 -8.51
C ILE A 103 -0.16 6.88 -7.93
N LEU A 104 -1.27 6.49 -8.55
CA LEU A 104 -2.61 6.86 -8.07
C LEU A 104 -2.86 6.30 -6.68
N CYS A 105 -2.48 5.04 -6.43
CA CYS A 105 -2.60 4.43 -5.11
C CYS A 105 -1.75 5.15 -4.06
N GLN A 106 -0.50 5.52 -4.39
CA GLN A 106 0.38 6.26 -3.47
C GLN A 106 -0.18 7.65 -3.15
N LYS A 107 -0.79 8.34 -4.12
CA LYS A 107 -1.42 9.65 -3.89
C LYS A 107 -2.61 9.56 -2.93
N GLU A 108 -3.51 8.60 -3.18
CA GLU A 108 -4.69 8.40 -2.32
C GLU A 108 -4.30 7.93 -0.91
N LEU A 109 -3.29 7.07 -0.81
CA LEU A 109 -2.75 6.63 0.49
C LEU A 109 -2.05 7.77 1.24
N ALA A 110 -1.26 8.60 0.56
CA ALA A 110 -0.64 9.78 1.16
C ALA A 110 -1.70 10.75 1.72
N TYR A 111 -2.79 10.95 0.97
CA TYR A 111 -3.90 11.77 1.43
C TYR A 111 -4.61 11.16 2.65
N GLN A 112 -4.85 9.84 2.64
CA GLN A 112 -5.43 9.12 3.78
C GLN A 112 -4.52 9.21 5.01
N GLU A 113 -3.20 9.01 4.86
CA GLU A 113 -2.24 9.19 5.95
C GLU A 113 -2.32 10.61 6.54
N LYS A 114 -2.37 11.67 5.71
CA LYS A 114 -2.53 13.04 6.24
C LYS A 114 -3.77 13.18 7.13
N LEU A 115 -4.89 12.58 6.73
CA LEU A 115 -6.14 12.61 7.51
C LEU A 115 -6.01 11.83 8.82
N ASP A 116 -5.42 10.64 8.77
CA ASP A 116 -5.29 9.74 9.93
C ASP A 116 -4.26 10.27 10.94
N LEU A 117 -3.17 10.86 10.44
CA LEU A 117 -2.12 11.50 11.25
C LEU A 117 -2.59 12.84 11.82
N GLY A 118 -3.57 13.50 11.20
CA GLY A 118 -3.94 14.88 11.53
C GLY A 118 -2.79 15.87 11.28
N LEU A 119 -1.89 15.54 10.33
CA LEU A 119 -0.71 16.33 10.01
C LEU A 119 -0.85 16.99 8.62
N PRO A 120 -0.25 18.17 8.40
CA PRO A 120 -0.28 18.83 7.11
C PRO A 120 0.55 18.10 6.04
N THR A 121 1.46 17.20 6.45
CA THR A 121 2.32 16.41 5.56
C THR A 121 2.20 14.92 5.86
N PRO A 122 2.21 14.05 4.83
CA PRO A 122 2.26 12.60 5.04
C PRO A 122 3.64 12.15 5.54
N SER A 123 3.78 10.84 5.82
CA SER A 123 5.07 10.23 6.20
C SER A 123 6.17 10.48 5.15
N SER A 124 7.43 10.41 5.57
CA SER A 124 8.57 10.61 4.67
C SER A 124 8.56 9.58 3.53
N LEU A 125 8.10 8.35 3.79
CA LEU A 125 7.91 7.30 2.77
C LEU A 125 7.06 7.83 1.61
N ARG A 126 5.82 8.25 1.87
CA ARG A 126 4.90 8.68 0.81
C ARG A 126 5.38 9.93 0.10
N ARG A 127 5.93 10.90 0.84
CA ARG A 127 6.38 12.13 0.20
C ARG A 127 7.57 11.87 -0.73
N ILE A 128 8.56 11.09 -0.31
CA ILE A 128 9.74 10.81 -1.15
C ILE A 128 9.31 9.97 -2.36
N VAL A 129 8.42 8.99 -2.19
CA VAL A 129 7.86 8.21 -3.31
C VAL A 129 7.24 9.13 -4.36
N LEU A 130 6.34 10.03 -3.95
CA LEU A 130 5.68 10.95 -4.89
C LEU A 130 6.68 11.90 -5.54
N ARG A 131 7.65 12.43 -4.77
CA ARG A 131 8.69 13.32 -5.30
C ARG A 131 9.56 12.65 -6.36
N GLN A 132 9.97 11.41 -6.11
CA GLN A 132 10.84 10.64 -7.00
C GLN A 132 10.11 10.20 -8.28
N ILE A 133 8.80 9.93 -8.20
CA ILE A 133 8.04 9.49 -9.37
C ILE A 133 7.56 10.67 -10.23
N GLU A 134 7.19 11.81 -9.63
CA GLU A 134 6.63 12.97 -10.36
C GLU A 134 7.68 14.02 -10.76
N ASN A 135 8.98 13.73 -10.66
CA ASN A 135 10.07 14.63 -11.05
C ASN A 135 9.84 16.08 -10.58
N ASN A 136 9.61 16.28 -9.27
CA ASN A 136 9.40 17.57 -8.60
C ASN A 136 8.23 18.46 -9.13
N SER A 137 7.36 17.99 -10.04
CA SER A 137 6.45 18.90 -10.76
C SER A 137 5.05 19.06 -10.16
N ASN A 138 4.71 18.32 -9.09
CA ASN A 138 3.36 18.27 -8.50
C ASN A 138 3.38 18.26 -6.96
N ASP A 139 4.08 19.20 -6.32
CA ASP A 139 4.01 19.38 -4.86
C ASP A 139 2.62 19.89 -4.39
N ASP A 140 1.71 20.17 -5.31
CA ASP A 140 0.35 20.63 -5.03
C ASP A 140 -0.53 19.56 -4.38
N LEU A 141 -0.31 18.25 -4.66
CA LEU A 141 -1.14 17.18 -4.09
C LEU A 141 -0.69 16.74 -2.69
N THR A 142 0.62 16.83 -2.40
CA THR A 142 1.15 16.65 -1.04
C THR A 142 0.70 17.78 -0.12
N GLN A 143 0.45 18.97 -0.67
CA GLN A 143 -0.06 20.14 0.06
C GLN A 143 -1.59 20.30 0.02
N ALA A 144 -2.29 19.63 -0.89
CA ALA A 144 -3.76 19.67 -0.95
C ALA A 144 -4.43 19.12 0.32
N GLY A 145 -5.48 19.79 0.78
CA GLY A 145 -6.22 19.45 2.00
C GLY A 145 -6.26 20.60 3.02
N PRO A 146 -6.96 20.43 4.15
CA PRO A 146 -6.97 21.46 5.20
C PRO A 146 -5.55 21.72 5.70
N MET A 147 -5.10 22.96 5.55
CA MET A 147 -3.83 23.43 6.09
C MET A 147 -3.94 23.51 7.61
N LEU A 148 -3.53 22.44 8.29
CA LEU A 148 -3.43 22.42 9.73
C LEU A 148 -2.20 23.25 10.12
N ASN A 149 -2.42 24.36 10.82
CA ASN A 149 -1.38 25.25 11.33
C ASN A 149 -0.61 24.56 12.46
N VAL A 150 0.23 23.60 12.10
CA VAL A 150 1.12 22.90 13.01
C VAL A 150 2.55 23.10 12.52
N THR A 151 3.43 23.56 13.39
CA THR A 151 4.87 23.62 13.15
C THR A 151 5.40 22.20 12.99
N VAL A 152 5.53 21.74 11.75
CA VAL A 152 6.11 20.44 11.43
C VAL A 152 7.62 20.52 11.64
N SER A 153 8.18 19.58 12.40
CA SER A 153 9.64 19.42 12.46
C SER A 153 10.17 19.10 11.05
N PRO A 154 11.27 19.73 10.61
CA PRO A 154 11.82 19.46 9.28
C PRO A 154 12.15 17.98 9.17
N LEU A 155 11.81 17.42 8.01
CA LEU A 155 11.89 15.97 7.82
C LEU A 155 13.34 15.52 7.83
N ARG A 156 13.59 14.50 8.63
CA ARG A 156 14.91 13.89 8.75
C ARG A 156 15.06 12.87 7.63
N THR A 157 15.22 13.35 6.40
CA THR A 157 15.51 12.48 5.26
C THR A 157 16.99 12.09 5.30
N SER A 158 17.28 10.84 5.67
CA SER A 158 18.60 10.25 5.58
C SER A 158 18.88 9.77 4.14
N HIS A 159 20.15 9.58 3.77
CA HIS A 159 20.46 9.01 2.46
C HIS A 159 19.99 7.54 2.34
N SER A 160 19.89 6.82 3.45
CA SER A 160 19.42 5.44 3.50
C SER A 160 17.92 5.32 3.18
N ILE A 161 17.06 6.22 3.71
CA ILE A 161 15.63 6.17 3.41
C ILE A 161 15.36 6.47 1.92
N GLU A 162 16.12 7.38 1.30
CA GLU A 162 15.98 7.66 -0.13
C GLU A 162 16.35 6.47 -1.01
N ARG A 163 17.42 5.74 -0.66
CA ARG A 163 17.84 4.50 -1.35
C ARG A 163 16.81 3.38 -1.18
N ALA A 164 16.33 3.17 0.05
CA ALA A 164 15.27 2.20 0.30
C ALA A 164 14.03 2.48 -0.55
N ILE A 165 13.67 3.75 -0.69
CA ILE A 165 12.50 4.15 -1.48
C ILE A 165 12.70 3.94 -2.98
N GLN A 166 13.93 4.06 -3.48
CA GLN A 166 14.23 3.67 -4.87
C GLN A 166 13.95 2.19 -5.11
N HIS A 167 14.40 1.29 -4.22
CA HIS A 167 14.07 -0.14 -4.33
C HIS A 167 12.56 -0.39 -4.26
N TYR A 168 11.89 0.28 -3.32
CA TYR A 168 10.44 0.19 -3.13
C TYR A 168 9.64 0.60 -4.38
N ILE A 169 10.01 1.68 -5.07
CA ILE A 169 9.33 2.13 -6.31
C ILE A 169 9.50 1.11 -7.45
N HIS A 170 10.56 0.30 -7.40
CA HIS A 170 10.80 -0.79 -8.36
C HIS A 170 10.14 -2.11 -7.94
N GLY A 171 9.38 -2.14 -6.83
CA GLY A 171 8.72 -3.34 -6.31
C GLY A 171 9.63 -4.26 -5.50
N ASP A 172 10.91 -3.91 -5.32
CA ASP A 172 11.88 -4.69 -4.55
C ASP A 172 11.81 -4.31 -3.07
N TRP A 173 10.80 -4.83 -2.39
CA TRP A 173 10.56 -4.56 -0.98
C TRP A 173 11.61 -5.21 -0.07
N GLU A 174 12.23 -6.33 -0.47
CA GLU A 174 13.29 -6.98 0.30
C GLU A 174 14.54 -6.08 0.37
N ALA A 175 15.01 -5.58 -0.77
CA ALA A 175 16.11 -4.63 -0.81
C ALA A 175 15.76 -3.34 -0.07
N ALA A 176 14.53 -2.82 -0.23
CA ALA A 176 14.06 -1.64 0.48
C ALA A 176 14.14 -1.82 2.00
N LEU A 177 13.65 -2.94 2.55
CA LEU A 177 13.69 -3.22 3.99
C LEU A 177 15.13 -3.37 4.52
N SER A 178 16.06 -3.87 3.70
CA SER A 178 17.46 -4.03 4.09
C SER A 178 18.23 -2.70 4.21
N GLU A 179 17.82 -1.69 3.45
CA GLU A 179 18.44 -0.35 3.43
C GLU A 179 17.86 0.58 4.53
N LEU A 180 16.69 0.27 5.08
CA LEU A 180 16.06 1.08 6.12
C LEU A 180 16.81 0.99 7.45
N SER A 181 17.00 2.16 8.06
CA SER A 181 17.57 2.30 9.41
C SER A 181 16.59 1.81 10.48
N ASN A 182 17.11 1.28 11.58
CA ASN A 182 16.31 0.92 12.77
C ASN A 182 16.42 1.98 13.89
N SER A 183 17.03 3.13 13.62
CA SER A 183 17.34 4.13 14.67
C SER A 183 16.39 5.32 14.68
N ASP A 184 15.79 5.68 13.56
CA ASP A 184 14.90 6.83 13.41
C ASP A 184 13.44 6.41 13.19
N SER A 185 12.51 7.25 13.68
CA SER A 185 11.07 7.02 13.64
C SER A 185 10.53 6.87 12.22
N GLU A 186 11.00 7.69 11.29
CA GLU A 186 10.58 7.66 9.87
C GLU A 186 10.99 6.36 9.17
N SER A 187 12.22 5.90 9.36
CA SER A 187 12.68 4.62 8.78
C SER A 187 11.94 3.42 9.40
N LEU A 188 11.70 3.43 10.72
CA LEU A 188 10.90 2.39 11.37
C LEU A 188 9.46 2.39 10.88
N TYR A 189 8.86 3.57 10.71
CA TYR A 189 7.49 3.70 10.19
C TYR A 189 7.41 3.21 8.75
N ALA A 190 8.35 3.65 7.89
CA ALA A 190 8.44 3.19 6.51
C ALA A 190 8.60 1.66 6.42
N LYS A 191 9.45 1.09 7.29
CA LYS A 191 9.68 -0.36 7.37
C LYS A 191 8.40 -1.12 7.71
N ALA A 192 7.68 -0.67 8.74
CA ALA A 192 6.41 -1.29 9.13
C ALA A 192 5.36 -1.20 8.02
N GLN A 193 5.26 -0.06 7.33
CA GLN A 193 4.35 0.10 6.19
C GLN A 193 4.71 -0.84 5.03
N ILE A 194 5.99 -0.95 4.67
CA ILE A 194 6.44 -1.87 3.61
C ILE A 194 6.17 -3.32 4.00
N GLN A 195 6.35 -3.70 5.27
CA GLN A 195 6.00 -5.04 5.77
C GLN A 195 4.50 -5.34 5.67
N LEU A 196 3.63 -4.36 5.96
CA LEU A 196 2.19 -4.52 5.72
C LEU A 196 1.90 -4.72 4.24
N GLU A 197 2.51 -3.91 3.38
CA GLU A 197 2.32 -3.96 1.93
C GLU A 197 2.95 -5.18 1.26
N SER A 198 3.91 -5.86 1.90
CA SER A 198 4.47 -7.13 1.42
C SER A 198 3.75 -8.36 1.97
N GLY A 199 2.74 -8.17 2.84
CA GLY A 199 1.95 -9.26 3.38
C GLY A 199 2.43 -9.84 4.71
N ASN A 200 3.30 -9.13 5.44
CA ASN A 200 3.86 -9.56 6.73
C ASN A 200 3.39 -8.66 7.90
N PRO A 201 2.13 -8.78 8.35
CA PRO A 201 1.59 -7.95 9.42
C PRO A 201 2.21 -8.21 10.79
N ASP A 202 2.70 -9.42 11.05
CA ASP A 202 3.36 -9.74 12.33
C ASP A 202 4.68 -8.97 12.47
N ALA A 203 5.51 -8.96 11.42
CA ALA A 203 6.74 -8.18 11.41
C ALA A 203 6.47 -6.67 11.47
N ALA A 204 5.39 -6.21 10.84
CA ALA A 204 4.95 -4.83 10.94
C ALA A 204 4.55 -4.46 12.37
N ALA A 205 3.80 -5.32 13.06
CA ALA A 205 3.40 -5.12 14.45
C ALA A 205 4.62 -5.01 15.38
N GLU A 206 5.63 -5.87 15.23
CA GLU A 206 6.88 -5.76 16.00
C GLU A 206 7.60 -4.44 15.73
N THR A 207 7.67 -4.04 14.46
CA THR A 207 8.34 -2.78 14.07
C THR A 207 7.60 -1.55 14.60
N PHE A 208 6.26 -1.55 14.62
CA PHE A 208 5.48 -0.48 15.25
C PHE A 208 5.72 -0.41 16.76
N ARG A 209 5.78 -1.56 17.46
CA ARG A 209 6.12 -1.58 18.89
C ARG A 209 7.52 -1.02 19.14
N GLU A 210 8.48 -1.35 18.27
CA GLU A 210 9.83 -0.80 18.36
C GLU A 210 9.85 0.72 18.19
N LEU A 211 9.12 1.25 17.19
CA LEU A 211 8.97 2.70 16.99
C LEU A 211 8.41 3.39 18.23
N ILE A 212 7.29 2.88 18.77
CA ILE A 212 6.62 3.47 19.94
C ILE A 212 7.53 3.43 21.17
N ARG A 213 8.30 2.34 21.34
CA ARG A 213 9.24 2.19 22.46
C ARG A 213 10.43 3.14 22.36
N LEU A 214 11.01 3.32 21.16
CA LEU A 214 12.21 4.14 20.97
C LEU A 214 11.90 5.63 20.84
N HIS A 215 10.73 5.97 20.30
CA HIS A 215 10.32 7.33 19.97
C HIS A 215 8.90 7.64 20.47
N PRO A 216 8.62 7.55 21.78
CA PRO A 216 7.27 7.68 22.32
C PRO A 216 6.65 9.07 22.11
N ASP A 217 7.49 10.12 22.04
CA ASP A 217 7.06 11.51 21.86
C ASP A 217 7.04 11.95 20.37
N ASP A 218 7.35 11.04 19.44
CA ASP A 218 7.34 11.34 18.01
C ASP A 218 5.90 11.36 17.45
N GLN A 219 5.66 12.23 16.48
CA GLN A 219 4.35 12.38 15.82
C GLN A 219 3.84 11.07 15.18
N LEU A 220 4.74 10.13 14.84
CA LEU A 220 4.40 8.84 14.26
C LEU A 220 4.04 7.77 15.32
N ALA A 221 4.26 8.03 16.62
CA ALA A 221 3.98 7.06 17.68
C ALA A 221 2.48 6.78 17.84
N GLY A 222 1.64 7.82 17.95
CA GLY A 222 0.18 7.66 18.04
C GLY A 222 -0.44 6.92 16.84
N PRO A 223 -0.11 7.30 15.60
CA PRO A 223 -0.51 6.58 14.39
C PRO A 223 -0.04 5.12 14.37
N SER A 224 1.19 4.86 14.80
CA SER A 224 1.73 3.50 14.92
C SER A 224 0.95 2.67 15.94
N GLN A 225 0.52 3.28 17.05
CA GLN A 225 -0.34 2.63 18.04
C GLN A 225 -1.71 2.29 17.45
N ASN A 226 -2.36 3.24 16.77
CA ASN A 226 -3.64 2.99 16.10
C ASN A 226 -3.55 1.86 15.08
N MET A 227 -2.44 1.81 14.32
CA MET A 227 -2.21 0.73 13.36
C MET A 227 -1.99 -0.61 14.08
N LEU A 228 -1.18 -0.63 15.15
CA LEU A 228 -0.93 -1.81 15.96
C LEU A 228 -2.22 -2.38 16.57
N ASP A 229 -3.07 -1.54 17.15
CA ASP A 229 -4.36 -1.92 17.71
C ASP A 229 -5.28 -2.52 16.65
N SER A 230 -5.13 -2.10 15.38
CA SER A 230 -5.92 -2.57 14.26
C SER A 230 -5.49 -3.94 13.70
N LEU A 231 -4.27 -4.38 14.05
CA LEU A 231 -3.67 -5.65 13.65
C LEU A 231 -3.91 -6.77 14.67
N GLN A 232 -4.34 -6.44 15.89
CA GLN A 232 -4.65 -7.36 16.99
C GLN A 232 -6.13 -7.74 17.00
#